data_AF-A0A6G2DF61-F1
#
_entry.id   AF-A0A6G2DF61-F1
#
_cell.length_a   1.000
_cell.length_b   1.000
_cell.length_c   1.000
_cell.angle_alpha   90.00
_cell.angle_beta   90.00
_cell.angle_gamma   90.00
#
_symmetry.space_group_name_H-M   'P 1'
#
loop_
_entity.id
_entity.type
_entity.pdbx_description
1 polymer ?
#
loop_
_entity_poly.entity_id
_entity_poly.type
_entity_poly.pdbx_seq_one_letter_code
_entity_poly.pdbx_strand_id
1 'polypeptide(L)'
;NQALLQVLSFVAENKDTEVIFGAFAASQEQMNEVEGIVESFIQENIQSENLGKAIDYGDAENPLEENQHQDLRLQFVNLNDELDLIKTLEFVRLIVDLNRHPHLYTQIAGISAGIPQINLVET
;
A
#
# COMPACT_ATOMS: atom_id res chain seq x y z
N ASN A 1 1.41 -7.70 14.24
CA ASN A 1 0.77 -8.57 13.24
C ASN A 1 1.86 -9.07 12.31
N GLN A 2 2.22 -10.36 12.36
CA GLN A 2 3.39 -10.90 11.65
C GLN A 2 3.27 -10.78 10.12
N ALA A 3 2.04 -10.86 9.58
CA ALA A 3 1.80 -10.77 8.14
C ALA A 3 2.02 -9.35 7.61
N LEU A 4 1.59 -8.31 8.34
CA LEU A 4 1.87 -6.91 7.98
C LEU A 4 3.38 -6.65 7.92
N LEU A 5 4.13 -7.16 8.90
CA LEU A 5 5.58 -7.04 8.90
C LEU A 5 6.20 -7.73 7.68
N GLN A 6 5.73 -8.92 7.30
CA GLN A 6 6.22 -9.62 6.09
C GLN A 6 5.99 -8.80 4.81
N VAL A 7 4.82 -8.19 4.65
CA VAL A 7 4.52 -7.31 3.51
C VAL A 7 5.46 -6.11 3.49
N LEU A 8 5.59 -5.41 4.62
CA LEU A 8 6.45 -4.23 4.72
C LEU A 8 7.94 -4.57 4.53
N SER A 9 8.42 -5.68 5.08
CA SER A 9 9.78 -6.18 4.87
C SER A 9 10.03 -6.53 3.40
N PHE A 10 9.07 -7.18 2.73
CA PHE A 10 9.17 -7.45 1.30
C PHE A 10 9.31 -6.16 0.49
N VAL A 11 8.52 -5.13 0.80
CA VAL A 11 8.63 -3.82 0.13
C VAL A 11 9.99 -3.17 0.41
N ALA A 12 10.48 -3.21 1.66
CA ALA A 12 11.77 -2.66 2.03
C ALA A 12 12.94 -3.33 1.29
N GLU A 13 12.89 -4.66 1.12
CA GLU A 13 13.92 -5.44 0.42
C GLU A 13 13.86 -5.30 -1.11
N ASN A 14 12.68 -5.03 -1.67
CA ASN A 14 12.45 -4.97 -3.13
C ASN A 14 12.12 -3.54 -3.57
N LYS A 15 13.13 -2.79 -4.00
CA LYS A 15 13.04 -1.35 -4.33
C LYS A 15 12.02 -0.98 -5.40
N ASP A 16 11.71 -1.90 -6.32
CA ASP A 16 10.75 -1.70 -7.40
C ASP A 16 9.29 -2.04 -7.01
N THR A 17 9.05 -2.33 -5.73
CA THR A 17 7.72 -2.65 -5.20
C THR A 17 7.14 -1.46 -4.44
N GLU A 18 5.87 -1.16 -4.67
CA GLU A 18 5.08 -0.23 -3.87
C GLU A 18 3.90 -0.98 -3.26
N VAL A 19 3.37 -0.47 -2.15
CA VAL A 19 2.17 -1.04 -1.51
C VAL A 19 1.13 0.04 -1.27
N ILE A 20 -0.11 -0.33 -1.55
CA ILE A 20 -1.30 0.49 -1.33
C ILE A 20 -2.11 -0.18 -0.22
N PHE A 21 -2.30 0.51 0.90
CA PHE A 21 -3.23 0.13 1.95
C PHE A 21 -4.62 0.68 1.59
N GLY A 22 -5.44 -0.19 1.01
CA GLY A 22 -6.83 0.14 0.66
C GLY A 22 -7.78 -0.21 1.80
N ALA A 23 -8.65 0.74 2.17
CA ALA A 23 -9.83 0.48 2.99
C ALA A 23 -11.09 0.80 2.18
N PHE A 24 -12.16 0.03 2.37
CA PHE A 24 -13.41 0.23 1.62
C PHE A 24 -14.43 0.98 2.48
N ALA A 25 -14.89 2.14 2.00
CA ALA A 25 -15.86 3.02 2.64
C ALA A 25 -15.58 3.27 4.14
N ALA A 26 -14.31 3.47 4.49
CA ALA A 26 -13.88 3.71 5.86
C ALA A 26 -14.16 5.16 6.28
N SER A 27 -14.41 5.39 7.56
CA SER A 27 -14.45 6.75 8.12
C SER A 27 -13.03 7.36 8.16
N GLN A 28 -12.93 8.69 8.27
CA GLN A 28 -11.65 9.35 8.44
C GLN A 28 -10.90 8.88 9.70
N GLU A 29 -11.63 8.61 10.78
CA GLU A 29 -11.06 8.08 12.02
C GLU A 29 -10.44 6.70 11.78
N GLN A 30 -11.14 5.80 11.08
CA GLN A 30 -10.63 4.48 10.74
C GLN A 30 -9.40 4.56 9.82
N MET A 31 -9.38 5.49 8.87
CA MET A 31 -8.20 5.71 8.02
C MET A 31 -7.00 6.17 8.85
N ASN A 32 -7.19 7.14 9.74
CA ASN A 32 -6.13 7.62 10.62
C ASN A 32 -5.62 6.51 11.56
N GLU A 33 -6.49 5.62 12.03
CA GLU A 33 -6.09 4.45 12.83
C GLU A 33 -5.23 3.48 12.03
N VAL A 34 -5.62 3.19 10.78
CA VAL A 34 -4.83 2.30 9.90
C VAL A 34 -3.46 2.89 9.62
N GLU A 35 -3.40 4.18 9.27
CA GLU A 35 -2.15 4.91 9.05
C GLU A 35 -1.26 4.86 10.30
N GLY A 36 -1.80 5.23 11.47
CA GLY A 36 -1.05 5.23 12.72
C GLY A 36 -0.51 3.84 13.12
N ILE A 37 -1.28 2.77 12.86
CA ILE A 37 -0.82 1.40 13.09
C ILE A 37 0.35 1.08 12.17
N VAL A 38 0.24 1.36 10.86
CA VAL A 38 1.31 1.05 9.91
C VAL A 38 2.56 1.87 10.20
N GLU A 39 2.42 3.15 10.51
CA GLU A 39 3.54 4.03 10.90
C GLU A 39 4.26 3.53 12.16
N SER A 40 3.50 3.16 13.20
CA SER A 40 4.08 2.59 14.43
C SER A 40 4.86 1.29 14.12
N PHE A 41 4.28 0.41 13.28
CA PHE A 41 4.94 -0.83 12.86
C PHE A 41 6.25 -0.58 12.11
N ILE A 42 6.27 0.42 11.23
CA ILE A 42 7.48 0.81 10.49
C ILE A 42 8.52 1.32 11.47
N GLN A 43 8.17 2.27 12.35
CA GLN A 43 9.11 2.86 13.31
C GLN A 43 9.77 1.82 14.22
N GLU A 44 9.03 0.79 14.62
CA GLU A 44 9.54 -0.26 15.52
C GLU A 44 10.41 -1.32 14.82
N ASN A 45 10.18 -1.58 13.53
CA ASN A 45 10.72 -2.78 12.88
C ASN A 45 11.53 -2.52 11.60
N ILE A 46 11.42 -1.34 10.98
CA ILE A 46 11.95 -1.07 9.64
C ILE A 46 12.62 0.30 9.59
N GLN A 47 13.82 0.38 9.02
CA GLN A 47 14.44 1.67 8.71
C GLN A 47 13.64 2.36 7.59
N SER A 48 13.03 3.50 7.90
CA SER A 48 12.13 4.24 6.99
C SER A 48 12.78 4.58 5.64
N GLU A 49 14.09 4.83 5.62
CA GLU A 49 14.89 5.05 4.41
C GLU A 49 14.75 3.92 3.38
N ASN A 50 14.57 2.67 3.84
CA ASN A 50 14.39 1.52 2.96
C ASN A 50 13.01 1.51 2.29
N LEU A 51 12.05 2.31 2.75
CA LEU A 51 10.71 2.44 2.16
C LEU A 51 10.58 3.70 1.29
N GLY A 52 11.63 4.52 1.20
CA GLY A 52 11.66 5.69 0.33
C GLY A 52 11.63 5.32 -1.16
N LYS A 53 11.02 6.19 -1.96
CA LYS A 53 11.17 6.23 -3.42
C LYS A 53 12.57 6.76 -3.78
N ALA A 54 12.88 6.76 -5.07
CA ALA A 54 14.03 7.51 -5.55
C ALA A 54 13.87 8.99 -5.18
N ILE A 55 14.99 9.67 -4.88
CA ILE A 55 15.00 11.10 -4.64
C ILE A 55 14.51 11.80 -5.91
N ASP A 56 13.46 12.60 -5.77
CA ASP A 56 12.92 13.45 -6.79
C ASP A 56 13.39 14.89 -6.56
N TYR A 57 13.78 15.57 -7.63
CA TYR A 57 14.12 17.00 -7.62
C TYR A 57 13.03 17.82 -8.31
N GLY A 58 11.92 17.19 -8.70
CA GLY A 58 10.84 17.77 -9.49
C GLY A 58 11.31 18.23 -10.87
N ASP A 59 10.72 19.32 -11.36
CA ASP A 59 11.10 19.95 -12.63
C ASP A 59 12.32 20.88 -12.50
N ALA A 60 13.08 20.80 -11.40
CA ALA A 60 14.24 21.66 -11.21
C ALA A 60 15.35 21.30 -12.20
N GLU A 61 15.68 22.23 -13.12
CA GLU A 61 16.79 22.06 -14.07
C GLU A 61 18.16 21.91 -13.38
N ASN A 62 18.27 22.37 -12.13
CA ASN A 62 19.46 22.23 -11.31
C ASN A 62 19.13 21.47 -10.01
N PRO A 63 19.64 20.24 -9.82
CA PRO A 63 19.40 19.47 -8.60
C PRO A 63 20.20 20.07 -7.43
N LEU A 64 19.50 20.80 -6.57
CA LEU A 64 20.01 21.30 -5.29
C LEU A 64 19.46 20.44 -4.15
N GLU A 65 20.23 20.28 -3.07
CA GLU A 65 19.79 19.51 -1.89
C GLU A 65 18.46 20.03 -1.30
N GLU A 66 18.23 21.35 -1.37
CA GLU A 66 17.00 22.00 -0.90
C GLU A 66 15.75 21.62 -1.70
N ASN A 67 15.92 21.11 -2.92
CA ASN A 67 14.82 20.67 -3.79
C ASN A 67 14.56 19.16 -3.69
N GLN A 68 15.30 18.44 -2.84
CA GLN A 68 15.13 17.00 -2.69
C GLN A 68 13.81 16.70 -1.98
N HIS A 69 12.95 15.95 -2.67
CA HIS A 69 11.77 15.34 -2.10
C HIS A 69 11.89 13.82 -2.23
N GLN A 70 11.60 13.11 -1.15
CA GLN A 70 11.58 11.66 -1.16
C GLN A 70 10.25 11.17 -0.62
N ASP A 71 9.36 10.80 -1.52
CA ASP A 71 8.10 10.15 -1.18
C ASP A 71 8.34 8.73 -0.67
N LEU A 72 7.35 8.18 0.04
CA LEU A 72 7.36 6.78 0.45
C LEU A 72 6.75 5.88 -0.63
N ARG A 73 7.17 4.62 -0.69
CA ARG A 73 6.58 3.55 -1.51
C ARG A 73 5.32 2.93 -0.89
N LEU A 74 4.64 3.73 -0.04
CA LEU A 74 3.48 3.38 0.75
C LEU A 74 2.39 4.41 0.46
N GLN A 75 1.18 3.96 0.19
CA GLN A 75 0.03 4.84 -0.02
C GLN A 75 -1.17 4.32 0.77
N PHE A 76 -2.02 5.23 1.24
CA PHE A 76 -3.29 4.91 1.90
C PHE A 76 -4.42 5.44 1.05
N VAL A 77 -5.39 4.58 0.73
CA VAL A 77 -6.51 4.93 -0.14
C VAL A 77 -7.81 4.47 0.50
N ASN A 78 -8.74 5.39 0.61
CA ASN A 78 -10.12 5.09 0.98
C ASN A 78 -10.96 4.93 -0.28
N LEU A 79 -11.36 3.69 -0.56
CA LEU A 79 -12.14 3.30 -1.72
C LEU A 79 -13.62 3.49 -1.40
N ASN A 80 -14.23 4.56 -1.89
CA ASN A 80 -15.61 4.90 -1.52
C ASN A 80 -16.63 4.10 -2.34
N ASP A 81 -16.23 3.63 -3.52
CA ASP A 81 -17.06 2.84 -4.40
C ASP A 81 -16.26 1.81 -5.21
N GLU A 82 -16.99 1.06 -6.03
CA GLU A 82 -16.46 0.03 -6.90
C GLU A 82 -15.55 0.57 -8.01
N LEU A 83 -15.81 1.81 -8.48
CA LEU A 83 -15.00 2.43 -9.53
C LEU A 83 -13.64 2.85 -8.98
N ASP A 84 -13.57 3.35 -7.75
CA ASP A 84 -12.31 3.64 -7.05
C ASP A 84 -11.45 2.38 -6.92
N LEU A 85 -12.08 1.25 -6.57
CA LEU A 85 -11.37 -0.03 -6.52
C LEU A 85 -10.83 -0.43 -7.89
N ILE A 86 -11.67 -0.42 -8.94
CA ILE A 86 -11.26 -0.83 -10.29
C ILE A 86 -10.09 0.03 -10.79
N LYS A 87 -10.14 1.34 -10.58
CA LYS A 87 -9.04 2.26 -10.94
C LYS A 87 -7.77 1.94 -10.14
N THR A 88 -7.91 1.71 -8.85
CA THR A 88 -6.76 1.36 -7.99
C THR A 88 -6.09 0.06 -8.47
N LEU A 89 -6.87 -0.91 -8.92
CA LEU A 89 -6.37 -2.20 -9.39
C LEU A 89 -5.70 -2.15 -10.78
N GLU A 90 -5.79 -1.05 -11.53
CA GLU A 90 -5.30 -0.94 -12.92
C GLU A 90 -3.81 -1.35 -13.07
N PHE A 91 -2.98 -0.99 -12.09
CA PHE A 91 -1.54 -1.30 -12.10
C PHE A 91 -1.11 -2.26 -10.98
N VAL A 92 -2.07 -2.76 -10.19
CA VAL A 92 -1.80 -3.69 -9.08
C VAL A 92 -1.50 -5.08 -9.63
N ARG A 93 -0.43 -5.71 -9.14
CA ARG A 93 0.00 -7.06 -9.55
C ARG A 93 -0.27 -8.15 -8.53
N LEU A 94 -0.64 -7.79 -7.30
CA LEU A 94 -0.92 -8.72 -6.22
C LEU A 94 -1.89 -8.06 -5.23
N ILE A 95 -2.95 -8.76 -4.86
CA ILE A 95 -3.86 -8.35 -3.80
C ILE A 95 -3.56 -9.19 -2.55
N VAL A 96 -3.55 -8.56 -1.39
CA VAL A 96 -3.37 -9.21 -0.10
C VAL A 96 -4.53 -8.83 0.82
N ASP A 97 -5.40 -9.79 1.13
CA ASP A 97 -6.54 -9.60 2.04
C ASP A 97 -6.39 -10.52 3.26
N LEU A 98 -6.03 -9.91 4.38
CA LEU A 98 -5.75 -10.62 5.63
C LEU A 98 -6.95 -10.59 6.60
N ASN A 99 -8.13 -10.20 6.13
CA ASN A 99 -9.34 -10.21 6.93
C ASN A 99 -9.85 -11.64 7.12
N ARG A 100 -10.50 -11.90 8.27
CA ARG A 100 -11.19 -13.19 8.50
C ARG A 100 -12.31 -13.44 7.48
N HIS A 101 -12.92 -12.37 7.00
CA HIS A 101 -13.90 -12.38 5.93
C HIS A 101 -13.36 -11.47 4.82
N PRO A 102 -12.71 -12.04 3.80
CA PRO A 102 -12.20 -11.27 2.68
C PRO A 102 -13.29 -10.46 1.97
N HIS A 103 -12.93 -9.32 1.41
CA HIS A 103 -13.89 -8.45 0.75
C HIS A 103 -14.32 -9.04 -0.61
N LEU A 104 -15.57 -9.52 -0.69
CA LEU A 104 -16.09 -10.26 -1.85
C LEU A 104 -15.90 -9.51 -3.18
N TYR A 105 -16.19 -8.21 -3.21
CA TYR A 105 -16.07 -7.44 -4.44
C TYR A 105 -14.60 -7.29 -4.88
N THR A 106 -13.67 -7.15 -3.93
CA THR A 106 -12.23 -7.13 -4.21
C THR A 106 -11.76 -8.44 -4.81
N GLN A 107 -12.30 -9.57 -4.31
CA GLN A 107 -11.99 -10.88 -4.88
C GLN A 107 -12.49 -11.03 -6.30
N ILE A 108 -13.75 -10.67 -6.56
CA ILE A 108 -14.35 -10.74 -7.90
C ILE A 108 -13.58 -9.84 -8.87
N ALA A 109 -13.26 -8.61 -8.46
CA ALA A 109 -12.49 -7.66 -9.27
C ALA A 109 -11.08 -8.19 -9.56
N GLY A 110 -10.39 -8.74 -8.55
CA GLY A 110 -9.08 -9.35 -8.72
C GLY A 110 -9.10 -10.53 -9.69
N ILE A 111 -10.08 -11.44 -9.58
CA ILE A 111 -10.24 -12.57 -10.52
C ILE A 111 -10.50 -12.04 -11.94
N SER A 112 -11.39 -11.07 -12.06
CA SER A 112 -11.78 -10.49 -13.35
C SER A 112 -10.62 -9.77 -14.05
N ALA A 113 -9.74 -9.13 -13.28
CA ALA A 113 -8.52 -8.47 -13.77
C ALA A 113 -7.33 -9.44 -13.93
N GLY A 114 -7.46 -10.71 -13.53
CA GLY A 114 -6.37 -11.69 -13.57
C GLY A 114 -5.25 -11.42 -12.55
N ILE A 115 -5.56 -10.74 -11.45
CA ILE A 115 -4.61 -10.38 -10.40
C ILE A 115 -4.55 -11.53 -9.36
N PRO A 116 -3.35 -12.09 -9.08
CA PRO A 116 -3.16 -13.04 -7.99
C PRO A 116 -3.59 -12.47 -6.63
N GLN A 117 -4.14 -13.33 -5.76
CA GLN A 117 -4.67 -12.93 -4.45
C GLN A 117 -4.12 -13.83 -3.34
N ILE A 118 -3.72 -13.22 -2.23
CA ILE A 118 -3.33 -13.90 -1.01
C ILE A 118 -4.39 -13.59 0.05
N ASN A 119 -5.12 -14.63 0.47
CA ASN A 119 -6.15 -14.53 1.50
C ASN A 119 -5.70 -15.24 2.78
N LEU A 120 -6.14 -14.78 3.96
CA LEU A 120 -5.87 -15.47 5.23
C LEU A 120 -6.58 -16.84 5.33
N VAL A 121 -7.74 -16.96 4.69
CA VAL A 121 -8.58 -18.15 4.68
C VAL A 121 -8.65 -18.73 3.27
N GLU A 122 -8.78 -20.05 3.16
CA GLU A 122 -9.14 -20.67 1.89
C GLU A 122 -10.51 -20.16 1.44
N THR A 123 -10.58 -19.76 0.18
CA THR A 123 -11.73 -19.15 -0.48
C THR A 123 -12.10 -19.96 -1.71
#